data_AF-A0A067PIA9-F1
#
_entry.id   AF-A0A067PIA9-F1
#
_cell.length_a   1.000
_cell.length_b   1.000
_cell.length_c   1.000
_cell.angle_alpha   90.00
_cell.angle_beta   90.00
_cell.angle_gamma   90.00
#
_symmetry.space_group_name_H-M   'P 1'
#
loop_
_entity.id
_entity.type
_entity.pdbx_description
1 polymer ?
#
loop_
_entity_poly.entity_id
_entity_poly.type
_entity_poly.pdbx_seq_one_letter_code
_entity_poly.pdbx_strand_id
1 'polypeptide(L)'
;MRNIEHFSYRLFSYCRVTPILCIFKFMSHNPQLQVVDPTFSCASLSGSEGLGRIHLPLLHTFTIVSCRLSPTAILSFLHRNPTIQVLAIDIRFYQPPVLFGLIIGTLPNLHTFICSRNGTWLYICSATPPLRHLQRLGINNFDEENESDTAALLAVSETLESITVDPDDEVDLVAERTSVGRWAREVLPH
;
A
#
# COMPACT_ATOMS: atom_id res chain seq x y z
N MET A 1 -29.98 -12.09 5.96
CA MET A 1 -28.61 -12.47 5.53
C MET A 1 -27.63 -11.82 6.49
N ARG A 2 -26.53 -12.49 6.87
CA ARG A 2 -25.54 -11.90 7.79
C ARG A 2 -24.74 -10.82 7.04
N ASN A 3 -24.51 -9.67 7.67
CA ASN A 3 -23.62 -8.64 7.15
C ASN A 3 -22.18 -9.14 7.28
N ILE A 4 -21.45 -9.19 6.17
CA ILE A 4 -20.03 -9.55 6.18
C ILE A 4 -19.26 -8.24 6.12
N GLU A 5 -18.57 -7.93 7.22
CA GLU A 5 -17.77 -6.70 7.36
C GLU A 5 -16.28 -6.96 7.08
N HIS A 6 -15.85 -8.21 7.24
CA HIS A 6 -14.45 -8.59 7.12
C HIS A 6 -14.28 -9.71 6.09
N PHE A 7 -13.36 -9.51 5.16
CA PHE A 7 -12.98 -10.51 4.18
C PHE A 7 -11.46 -10.63 4.10
N SER A 8 -10.94 -11.83 4.38
CA SER A 8 -9.54 -12.17 4.17
C SER A 8 -9.46 -13.39 3.27
N TYR A 9 -8.55 -13.36 2.31
CA TYR A 9 -8.30 -14.47 1.40
C TYR A 9 -6.81 -14.57 1.13
N ARG A 10 -6.23 -15.74 1.40
CA ARG A 10 -4.81 -15.98 1.19
C ARG A 10 -4.61 -17.16 0.25
N LEU A 11 -3.94 -16.91 -0.86
CA LEU A 11 -3.57 -17.93 -1.83
C LEU A 11 -2.05 -17.98 -1.98
N PHE A 12 -1.47 -19.02 -1.41
CA PHE A 12 -0.02 -19.27 -1.39
C PHE A 12 0.41 -20.37 -2.37
N SER A 13 -0.26 -20.52 -3.51
CA SER A 13 -0.08 -21.68 -4.40
C SER A 13 0.32 -21.29 -5.82
N TYR A 14 1.15 -22.14 -6.46
CA TYR A 14 1.40 -22.15 -7.91
C TYR A 14 0.19 -22.64 -8.74
N CYS A 15 -1.03 -22.53 -8.20
CA CYS A 15 -2.25 -22.88 -8.90
C CYS A 15 -2.36 -22.06 -10.19
N ARG A 16 -2.46 -22.74 -11.33
CA ARG A 16 -2.62 -22.11 -12.65
C ARG A 16 -3.88 -21.24 -12.76
N VAL A 17 -4.89 -21.50 -11.92
CA VAL A 17 -6.15 -20.76 -11.92
C VAL A 17 -6.36 -20.14 -10.54
N THR A 18 -6.32 -18.81 -10.48
CA THR A 18 -6.64 -18.05 -9.27
C THR A 18 -8.10 -17.60 -9.36
N PRO A 19 -8.94 -17.82 -8.33
CA PRO A 19 -10.35 -17.44 -8.37
C PRO A 19 -10.54 -15.94 -8.17
N ILE A 20 -9.70 -15.10 -8.78
CA ILE A 20 -9.72 -13.65 -8.57
C ILE A 20 -11.04 -13.02 -9.01
N LEU A 21 -11.63 -13.52 -10.10
CA LEU A 21 -12.94 -13.07 -10.56
C LEU A 21 -14.03 -13.38 -9.53
N CYS A 22 -13.96 -14.53 -8.85
CA CYS A 22 -14.90 -14.88 -7.79
C CYS A 22 -14.72 -13.98 -6.56
N ILE A 23 -13.48 -13.64 -6.21
CA ILE A 23 -13.15 -12.73 -5.11
C ILE A 23 -13.67 -11.32 -5.40
N PHE A 24 -13.40 -10.79 -6.58
CA PHE A 24 -13.88 -9.48 -6.99
C PHE A 24 -15.40 -9.45 -7.08
N LYS A 25 -16.02 -10.50 -7.64
CA LYS A 25 -17.47 -10.64 -7.64
C LYS A 25 -18.00 -10.64 -6.20
N PHE A 26 -17.40 -11.40 -5.30
CA PHE A 26 -17.79 -11.41 -3.89
C PHE A 26 -17.72 -10.00 -3.28
N MET A 27 -16.59 -9.30 -3.44
CA MET A 27 -16.43 -7.93 -2.94
C MET A 27 -17.52 -6.99 -3.51
N SER A 28 -17.80 -7.04 -4.81
CA SER A 28 -18.85 -6.22 -5.44
C SER A 28 -20.27 -6.48 -4.90
N HIS A 29 -20.54 -7.68 -4.39
CA HIS A 29 -21.87 -8.03 -3.83
C HIS A 29 -21.96 -7.77 -2.32
N ASN A 30 -20.88 -7.32 -1.67
CA ASN A 30 -20.84 -7.08 -0.23
C ASN A 30 -20.35 -5.64 0.06
N PRO A 31 -21.16 -4.60 -0.21
CA PRO A 31 -20.79 -3.20 -0.01
C PRO A 31 -20.60 -2.81 1.47
N GLN A 32 -20.98 -3.70 2.40
CA GLN A 32 -20.79 -3.54 3.84
C GLN A 32 -19.38 -3.94 4.31
N LEU A 33 -18.51 -4.38 3.40
CA LEU A 33 -17.13 -4.71 3.73
C LEU A 33 -16.37 -3.47 4.22
N GLN A 34 -15.75 -3.63 5.38
CA GLN A 34 -14.96 -2.64 6.09
C GLN A 34 -13.46 -2.96 6.05
N VAL A 35 -13.13 -4.26 6.08
CA VAL A 35 -11.76 -4.77 5.96
C VAL A 35 -11.66 -5.79 4.84
N VAL A 36 -10.70 -5.58 3.95
CA VAL A 36 -10.40 -6.48 2.83
C VAL A 36 -8.90 -6.76 2.78
N ASP A 37 -8.52 -8.03 2.94
CA ASP A 37 -7.12 -8.51 2.94
C ASP A 37 -6.92 -9.70 1.96
N PRO A 38 -6.88 -9.45 0.64
CA PRO A 38 -6.47 -10.42 -0.36
C PRO A 38 -4.94 -10.53 -0.51
N THR A 39 -4.41 -11.73 -0.36
CA THR A 39 -3.01 -12.09 -0.58
C THR A 39 -2.89 -13.14 -1.69
N PHE A 40 -2.09 -12.86 -2.72
CA PHE A 40 -1.86 -13.70 -3.90
C PHE A 40 -0.35 -13.86 -4.15
N SER A 41 0.21 -15.05 -3.90
CA SER A 41 1.68 -15.19 -3.87
C SER A 41 2.39 -15.34 -5.23
N CYS A 42 1.73 -15.72 -6.32
CA CYS A 42 2.43 -15.94 -7.62
C CYS A 42 1.49 -15.97 -8.85
N ALA A 43 0.26 -15.49 -8.72
CA ALA A 43 -0.74 -15.66 -9.75
C ALA A 43 -0.61 -14.61 -10.87
N SER A 44 -0.61 -15.05 -12.13
CA SER A 44 -0.96 -14.17 -13.24
C SER A 44 -2.44 -13.83 -13.13
N LEU A 45 -2.76 -12.59 -12.76
CA LEU A 45 -4.13 -12.16 -12.50
C LEU A 45 -4.81 -11.68 -13.79
N SER A 46 -5.15 -12.61 -14.68
CA SER A 46 -6.09 -12.31 -15.77
C SER A 46 -7.40 -11.79 -15.16
N GLY A 47 -7.86 -10.62 -15.63
CA GLY A 47 -9.09 -9.99 -15.11
C GLY A 47 -8.89 -9.08 -13.89
N SER A 48 -7.64 -8.67 -13.59
CA SER A 48 -7.36 -7.69 -12.52
C SER A 48 -8.12 -6.38 -12.67
N GLU A 49 -8.56 -6.03 -13.89
CA GLU A 49 -9.37 -4.83 -14.19
C GLU A 49 -10.68 -4.76 -13.42
N GLY A 50 -11.24 -5.91 -13.02
CA GLY A 50 -12.46 -5.97 -12.22
C GLY A 50 -12.33 -5.23 -10.89
N LEU A 51 -11.12 -5.21 -10.31
CA LEU A 51 -10.84 -4.51 -9.05
C LEU A 51 -11.19 -3.03 -9.13
N GLY A 52 -10.79 -2.36 -10.23
CA GLY A 52 -11.00 -0.92 -10.41
C GLY A 52 -12.47 -0.48 -10.52
N ARG A 53 -13.41 -1.42 -10.59
CA ARG A 53 -14.86 -1.17 -10.64
C ARG A 53 -15.53 -1.37 -9.29
N ILE A 54 -14.82 -1.88 -8.29
CA ILE A 54 -15.38 -2.19 -6.98
C ILE A 54 -15.48 -0.91 -6.16
N HIS A 55 -16.65 -0.68 -5.58
CA HIS A 55 -16.93 0.39 -4.64
C HIS A 55 -17.46 -0.21 -3.34
N LEU A 56 -16.75 0.06 -2.25
CA LEU A 56 -16.99 -0.40 -0.89
C LEU A 56 -17.05 0.85 0.00
N PRO A 57 -18.23 1.48 0.16
CA PRO A 57 -18.34 2.78 0.82
C PRO A 57 -17.88 2.78 2.29
N LEU A 58 -17.86 1.61 2.94
CA LEU A 58 -17.46 1.46 4.34
C LEU A 58 -16.02 0.94 4.52
N LEU A 59 -15.27 0.78 3.42
CA LEU A 59 -13.92 0.22 3.46
C LEU A 59 -12.94 1.15 4.15
N HIS A 60 -12.48 0.79 5.34
CA HIS A 60 -11.45 1.53 6.07
C HIS A 60 -10.08 0.84 5.99
N THR A 61 -10.01 -0.48 5.78
CA THR A 61 -8.74 -1.20 5.69
C THR A 61 -8.67 -2.02 4.42
N PHE A 62 -7.65 -1.73 3.61
CA PHE A 62 -7.34 -2.49 2.41
C PHE A 62 -5.90 -2.98 2.45
N THR A 63 -5.73 -4.29 2.43
CA THR A 63 -4.42 -4.94 2.32
C THR A 63 -4.37 -5.72 1.02
N ILE A 64 -3.31 -5.55 0.24
CA ILE A 64 -3.12 -6.35 -0.95
C ILE A 64 -1.65 -6.73 -1.13
N VAL A 65 -1.42 -8.04 -1.19
CA VAL A 65 -0.12 -8.61 -1.50
C VAL A 65 -0.27 -9.35 -2.81
N SER A 66 0.38 -8.90 -3.88
CA SER A 66 0.26 -9.54 -5.19
C SER A 66 1.42 -9.26 -6.12
N CYS A 67 1.89 -10.27 -6.84
CA CYS A 67 2.96 -10.09 -7.82
C CYS A 67 2.52 -9.41 -9.12
N ARG A 68 1.21 -9.36 -9.45
CA ARG A 68 0.74 -8.97 -10.80
C ARG A 68 -0.66 -8.31 -10.80
N LEU A 69 -0.81 -7.09 -10.26
CA LEU A 69 -2.02 -6.28 -10.43
C LEU A 69 -1.80 -5.07 -11.34
N SER A 70 -2.73 -4.84 -12.27
CA SER A 70 -2.68 -3.65 -13.12
C SER A 70 -2.64 -2.35 -12.28
N PRO A 71 -1.65 -1.46 -12.46
CA PRO A 71 -1.60 -0.16 -11.80
C PRO A 71 -2.89 0.65 -11.98
N THR A 72 -3.48 0.61 -13.19
CA THR A 72 -4.72 1.33 -13.48
C THR A 72 -5.91 0.80 -12.68
N ALA A 73 -5.96 -0.50 -12.43
CA ALA A 73 -7.01 -1.12 -11.63
C ALA A 73 -6.88 -0.76 -10.14
N ILE A 74 -5.65 -0.73 -9.62
CA ILE A 74 -5.38 -0.31 -8.24
C ILE A 74 -5.73 1.17 -8.06
N LEU A 75 -5.24 2.06 -8.93
CA LEU A 75 -5.53 3.49 -8.85
C LEU A 75 -7.03 3.77 -8.94
N SER A 76 -7.73 3.11 -9.88
CA SER A 76 -9.19 3.23 -9.99
C SER A 76 -9.93 2.75 -8.74
N PHE A 77 -9.45 1.67 -8.12
CA PHE A 77 -10.01 1.17 -6.87
C PHE A 77 -9.80 2.15 -5.72
N LEU A 78 -8.59 2.68 -5.55
CA LEU A 78 -8.30 3.66 -4.50
C LEU A 78 -9.17 4.91 -4.65
N HIS A 79 -9.30 5.44 -5.88
CA HIS A 79 -10.15 6.61 -6.16
C HIS A 79 -11.62 6.39 -5.84
N ARG A 80 -12.13 5.16 -6.00
CA ARG A 80 -13.52 4.81 -5.68
C ARG A 80 -13.76 4.56 -4.19
N ASN A 81 -12.72 4.43 -3.39
CA ASN A 81 -12.82 4.06 -1.98
C ASN A 81 -12.08 5.07 -1.09
N PRO A 82 -12.52 6.35 -1.07
CA PRO A 82 -11.84 7.42 -0.34
C PRO A 82 -11.91 7.27 1.19
N THR A 83 -12.70 6.33 1.71
CA THR A 83 -12.83 6.01 3.13
C THR A 83 -11.68 5.17 3.69
N ILE A 84 -10.75 4.72 2.83
CA ILE A 84 -9.57 3.95 3.25
C ILE A 84 -8.73 4.78 4.23
N GLN A 85 -8.50 4.18 5.39
CA GLN A 85 -7.73 4.70 6.52
C GLN A 85 -6.38 3.98 6.67
N VAL A 86 -6.39 2.67 6.42
CA VAL A 86 -5.21 1.80 6.47
C VAL A 86 -5.04 1.13 5.10
N LEU A 87 -3.90 1.40 4.47
CA LEU A 87 -3.52 0.82 3.18
C LEU A 87 -2.22 0.04 3.31
N ALA A 88 -2.26 -1.26 3.03
CA ALA A 88 -1.08 -2.10 2.95
C ALA A 88 -0.92 -2.63 1.52
N ILE A 89 0.19 -2.33 0.87
CA ILE A 89 0.47 -2.77 -0.51
C ILE A 89 1.86 -3.41 -0.54
N ASP A 90 1.91 -4.69 -0.90
CA ASP A 90 3.15 -5.38 -1.30
C ASP A 90 2.94 -5.92 -2.72
N ILE A 91 3.26 -5.07 -3.69
CA ILE A 91 3.15 -5.40 -5.12
C ILE A 91 4.55 -5.39 -5.73
N ARG A 92 4.95 -6.55 -6.26
CA ARG A 92 6.29 -6.77 -6.82
C ARG A 92 6.30 -6.59 -8.34
N PHE A 93 7.48 -6.24 -8.88
CA PHE A 93 7.81 -6.34 -10.31
C PHE A 93 6.99 -5.46 -11.27
N TYR A 94 6.57 -4.26 -10.86
CA TYR A 94 5.96 -3.28 -11.75
C TYR A 94 6.91 -2.14 -12.10
N GLN A 95 7.07 -1.90 -13.41
CA GLN A 95 7.65 -0.67 -13.96
C GLN A 95 6.64 -0.11 -14.98
N PRO A 96 6.09 1.10 -14.76
CA PRO A 96 6.33 2.00 -13.62
C PRO A 96 5.74 1.46 -12.30
N PRO A 97 6.12 2.01 -11.13
CA PRO A 97 5.56 1.63 -9.84
C PRO A 97 4.03 1.72 -9.80
N VAL A 98 3.39 0.84 -9.02
CA VAL A 98 1.92 0.67 -9.04
C VAL A 98 1.13 1.93 -8.68
N LEU A 99 1.73 2.84 -7.91
CA LEU A 99 1.11 4.10 -7.48
C LEU A 99 1.60 5.34 -8.24
N PHE A 100 2.34 5.20 -9.34
CA PHE A 100 2.90 6.33 -10.08
C PHE A 100 1.85 7.39 -10.53
N GLY A 101 0.60 6.98 -10.72
CA GLY A 101 -0.51 7.87 -11.12
C GLY A 101 -1.39 8.37 -9.97
N LEU A 102 -0.95 8.23 -8.71
CA LEU A 102 -1.73 8.69 -7.57
C LEU A 102 -1.74 10.23 -7.52
N ILE A 103 -2.92 10.83 -7.41
CA ILE A 103 -3.09 12.29 -7.37
C ILE A 103 -3.47 12.77 -5.96
N ILE A 104 -3.18 14.04 -5.69
CA ILE A 104 -3.57 14.72 -4.44
C ILE A 104 -5.07 14.57 -4.18
N GLY A 105 -5.43 14.26 -2.94
CA GLY A 105 -6.82 14.10 -2.52
C GLY A 105 -7.46 12.75 -2.87
N THR A 106 -6.72 11.80 -3.47
CA THR A 106 -7.25 10.44 -3.74
C THR A 106 -7.57 9.68 -2.45
N LEU A 107 -6.77 9.88 -1.40
CA LEU A 107 -6.85 9.13 -0.15
C LEU A 107 -6.99 10.08 1.05
N PRO A 108 -8.10 10.83 1.15
CA PRO A 108 -8.23 11.93 2.10
C PRO A 108 -8.31 11.49 3.57
N ASN A 109 -8.55 10.20 3.84
CA ASN A 109 -8.65 9.64 5.19
C ASN A 109 -7.48 8.73 5.55
N LEU A 110 -6.48 8.58 4.66
CA LEU A 110 -5.40 7.64 4.88
C LEU A 110 -4.46 8.14 5.97
N HIS A 111 -4.39 7.42 7.08
CA HIS A 111 -3.49 7.70 8.19
C HIS A 111 -2.40 6.64 8.37
N THR A 112 -2.56 5.45 7.79
CA THR A 112 -1.53 4.40 7.89
C THR A 112 -1.24 3.79 6.53
N PHE A 113 0.02 3.85 6.12
CA PHE A 113 0.52 3.19 4.94
C PHE A 113 1.58 2.15 5.32
N ILE A 114 1.41 0.93 4.82
CA ILE A 114 2.32 -0.20 5.08
C ILE A 114 2.83 -0.70 3.73
N CYS A 115 4.14 -0.67 3.54
CA CYS A 115 4.75 -1.11 2.29
C CYS A 115 6.13 -1.65 2.56
N SER A 116 6.32 -2.94 2.32
CA SER A 116 7.59 -3.63 2.56
C SER A 116 8.65 -3.30 1.49
N ARG A 117 8.26 -2.90 0.27
CA ARG A 117 9.18 -2.85 -0.89
C ARG A 117 8.80 -1.79 -1.95
N ASN A 118 9.80 -1.30 -2.70
CA ASN A 118 9.68 -0.58 -4.00
C ASN A 118 9.35 0.92 -3.98
N GLY A 119 9.86 1.73 -3.04
CA GLY A 119 9.73 3.21 -3.10
C GLY A 119 8.28 3.73 -3.23
N THR A 120 7.29 2.87 -3.05
CA THR A 120 5.89 3.15 -3.40
C THR A 120 5.27 4.13 -2.40
N TRP A 121 5.87 4.22 -1.22
CA TRP A 121 5.58 5.22 -0.22
C TRP A 121 5.78 6.65 -0.72
N LEU A 122 6.72 6.90 -1.65
CA LEU A 122 6.95 8.22 -2.23
C LEU A 122 5.66 8.78 -2.84
N TYR A 123 4.97 7.97 -3.65
CA TYR A 123 3.73 8.38 -4.30
C TYR A 123 2.58 8.60 -3.31
N ILE A 124 2.54 7.83 -2.21
CA ILE A 124 1.57 8.06 -1.13
C ILE A 124 1.83 9.40 -0.48
N CYS A 125 3.08 9.69 -0.14
CA CYS A 125 3.46 10.96 0.47
C CYS A 125 3.21 12.14 -0.47
N SER A 126 3.54 12.03 -1.76
CA SER A 126 3.25 13.06 -2.77
C SER A 126 1.77 13.32 -3.00
N ALA A 127 0.88 12.36 -2.68
CA ALA A 127 -0.57 12.57 -2.72
C ALA A 127 -1.11 13.33 -1.49
N THR A 128 -0.23 13.72 -0.56
CA THR A 128 -0.48 14.52 0.65
C THR A 128 -1.71 14.08 1.46
N PRO A 129 -1.89 12.78 1.78
CA PRO A 129 -2.90 12.35 2.73
C PRO A 129 -2.53 12.77 4.16
N PRO A 130 -3.47 12.76 5.12
CA PRO A 130 -3.19 13.00 6.54
C PRO A 130 -2.48 11.80 7.19
N LEU A 131 -1.32 11.43 6.64
CA LEU A 131 -0.56 10.25 6.99
C LEU A 131 0.09 10.40 8.36
N ARG A 132 -0.19 9.47 9.28
CA ARG A 132 0.38 9.41 10.63
C ARG A 132 1.44 8.35 10.78
N HIS A 133 1.24 7.20 10.14
CA HIS A 133 2.12 6.06 10.28
C HIS A 133 2.57 5.56 8.92
N LEU A 134 3.89 5.57 8.71
CA LEU A 134 4.53 4.98 7.55
C LEU A 134 5.33 3.75 8.01
N GLN A 135 4.92 2.56 7.58
CA GLN A 135 5.39 1.32 8.17
C GLN A 135 6.08 0.36 7.21
N ARG A 136 7.02 -0.39 7.76
CA ARG A 136 7.81 -1.44 7.09
C ARG A 136 8.63 -0.94 5.91
N LEU A 137 9.14 0.28 5.98
CA LEU A 137 10.01 0.77 4.93
C LEU A 137 11.29 -0.06 4.86
N GLY A 138 11.69 -0.50 3.68
CA GLY A 138 12.99 -1.15 3.51
C GLY A 138 14.14 -0.18 3.75
N ILE A 139 15.24 -0.69 4.31
CA ILE A 139 16.42 0.10 4.70
C ILE A 139 17.00 0.87 3.51
N ASN A 140 16.98 0.26 2.32
CA ASN A 140 17.52 0.83 1.08
C ASN A 140 16.64 1.94 0.48
N ASN A 141 15.52 2.31 1.10
CA ASN A 141 14.67 3.41 0.63
C ASN A 141 15.12 4.78 1.14
N PHE A 142 16.30 4.86 1.76
CA PHE A 142 16.75 6.02 2.51
C PHE A 142 18.21 6.36 2.20
N ASP A 143 18.48 6.66 0.94
CA ASP A 143 19.78 7.21 0.53
C ASP A 143 19.81 8.71 0.92
N GLU A 144 20.77 9.10 1.76
CA GLU A 144 20.89 10.45 2.34
C GLU A 144 20.98 11.58 1.29
N GLU A 145 21.25 11.26 0.03
CA GLU A 145 21.38 12.21 -1.09
C GLU A 145 20.15 12.29 -1.99
N ASN A 146 19.06 11.57 -1.68
CA ASN A 146 17.88 11.56 -2.56
C ASN A 146 16.90 12.69 -2.22
N GLU A 147 16.98 13.80 -2.98
CA GLU A 147 16.07 14.95 -2.85
C GLU A 147 14.58 14.54 -2.94
N SER A 148 14.26 13.50 -3.72
CA SER A 148 12.88 13.02 -3.87
C SER A 148 12.31 12.45 -2.58
N ASP A 149 13.13 11.75 -1.80
CA ASP A 149 12.70 11.08 -0.57
C ASP A 149 12.42 12.11 0.53
N THR A 150 13.29 13.12 0.61
CA THR A 150 13.14 14.27 1.51
C THR A 150 11.88 15.06 1.16
N ALA A 151 11.69 15.41 -0.12
CA ALA A 151 10.53 16.17 -0.57
C ALA A 151 9.21 15.43 -0.30
N ALA A 152 9.19 14.11 -0.50
CA ALA A 152 8.02 13.29 -0.21
C ALA A 152 7.66 13.35 1.28
N LEU A 153 8.61 13.15 2.19
CA LEU A 153 8.33 13.16 3.63
C LEU A 153 7.96 14.54 4.14
N LEU A 154 8.60 15.60 3.63
CA LEU A 154 8.20 16.97 3.95
C LEU A 154 6.73 17.22 3.59
N ALA A 155 6.24 16.64 2.49
CA ALA A 155 4.85 16.79 2.05
C ALA A 155 3.80 16.20 3.01
N VAL A 156 4.19 15.31 3.93
CA VAL A 156 3.31 14.73 4.96
C VAL A 156 3.79 14.99 6.39
N SER A 157 4.85 15.76 6.56
CA SER A 157 5.54 15.97 7.83
C SER A 157 4.62 16.53 8.93
N GLU A 158 3.65 17.37 8.58
CA GLU A 158 2.71 17.98 9.53
C GLU A 158 1.81 16.96 10.24
N THR A 159 1.54 15.81 9.62
CA THR A 159 0.67 14.77 10.18
C THR A 159 1.41 13.52 10.60
N LEU A 160 2.67 13.37 10.20
CA LEU A 160 3.44 12.14 10.36
C LEU A 160 3.93 11.98 11.81
N GLU A 161 3.49 10.93 12.47
CA GLU A 161 3.79 10.62 13.87
C GLU A 161 4.90 9.55 13.99
N SER A 162 4.99 8.60 13.06
CA SER A 162 5.96 7.50 13.15
C SER A 162 6.36 6.92 11.81
N ILE A 163 7.65 6.58 11.68
CA ILE A 163 8.19 5.76 10.60
C ILE A 163 8.76 4.47 11.19
N THR A 164 8.45 3.32 10.60
CA THR A 164 9.07 2.03 10.98
C THR A 164 9.74 1.37 9.78
N VAL A 165 10.88 0.73 10.03
CA VAL A 165 11.71 0.06 9.04
C VAL A 165 11.47 -1.45 9.12
N ASP A 166 11.46 -2.16 7.98
CA ASP A 166 11.24 -3.62 7.95
C ASP A 166 12.46 -4.35 8.56
N PRO A 167 12.28 -5.13 9.65
CA PRO A 167 13.38 -5.88 10.25
C PRO A 167 13.87 -7.03 9.37
N ASP A 168 13.06 -7.52 8.44
CA ASP A 168 13.42 -8.65 7.57
C ASP A 168 14.42 -8.26 6.48
N ASP A 169 14.69 -6.95 6.28
CA ASP A 169 15.74 -6.45 5.39
C ASP A 169 17.13 -6.47 6.04
N GLU A 170 17.27 -6.92 7.30
CA GLU A 170 18.56 -6.97 8.03
C GLU A 170 19.45 -8.18 7.70
N VAL A 171 19.07 -9.05 6.75
CA VAL A 171 19.76 -10.35 6.57
C VAL A 171 21.16 -10.24 5.94
N ASP A 172 21.56 -9.10 5.33
CA ASP A 172 22.88 -8.98 4.67
C ASP A 172 23.77 -7.77 5.08
N LEU A 173 23.37 -6.90 6.02
CA LEU A 173 24.13 -5.68 6.33
C LEU A 173 24.34 -5.44 7.83
N VAL A 174 25.23 -6.24 8.42
CA VAL A 174 25.78 -6.02 9.76
C VAL A 174 26.78 -4.83 9.82
N ALA A 175 27.00 -4.07 8.72
CA ALA A 175 28.10 -3.12 8.63
C ALA A 175 27.75 -1.61 8.56
N GLU A 176 26.52 -1.17 8.24
CA GLU A 176 26.23 0.27 8.00
C GLU A 176 25.03 0.83 8.78
N ARG A 177 24.87 0.38 10.02
CA ARG A 177 23.71 0.65 10.90
C ARG A 177 23.56 2.09 11.45
N THR A 178 23.99 3.15 10.75
CA THR A 178 24.01 4.51 11.34
C THR A 178 23.52 5.71 10.51
N SER A 179 23.10 5.54 9.25
CA SER A 179 22.61 6.67 8.41
C SER A 179 21.09 6.84 8.44
N VAL A 180 20.34 5.75 8.30
CA VAL A 180 18.86 5.75 8.18
C VAL A 180 18.14 6.42 9.36
N GLY A 181 18.77 6.49 10.53
CA GLY A 181 18.18 7.09 11.74
C GLY A 181 18.42 8.58 11.92
N ARG A 182 19.30 9.24 11.16
CA ARG A 182 19.69 10.63 11.46
C ARG A 182 18.76 11.66 10.81
N TRP A 183 18.56 11.58 9.51
CA TRP A 183 17.72 12.54 8.77
C TRP A 183 16.21 12.31 9.03
N ALA A 184 15.75 11.07 9.23
CA ALA A 184 14.35 10.80 9.56
C ALA A 184 13.93 11.46 10.89
N ARG A 185 14.88 11.65 11.82
CA ARG A 185 14.65 12.40 13.07
C ARG A 185 14.59 13.92 12.87
N GLU A 186 15.15 14.44 11.78
CA GLU A 186 15.08 15.87 11.43
C GLU A 186 13.74 16.23 10.77
N VAL A 187 13.08 15.26 10.12
CA VAL A 187 11.80 15.46 9.41
C VAL A 187 10.57 15.19 10.30
N LEU A 188 10.69 14.34 11.32
CA LEU A 188 9.58 14.08 12.24
C LEU A 188 9.46 15.24 13.26
N PRO A 189 8.29 15.89 13.38
CA PRO A 189 8.07 16.90 14.42
C PRO A 189 8.19 16.25 15.81
N HIS A 190 8.82 16.97 16.74
CA HIS A 190 8.96 16.58 18.16
C HIS A 190 7.63 16.45 18.88
#